data_AF-A0A8I1NV92-F1
#
_entry.id   AF-A0A8I1NV92-F1
#
_cell.length_a   1.000
_cell.length_b   1.000
_cell.length_c   1.000
_cell.angle_alpha   90.00
_cell.angle_beta   90.00
_cell.angle_gamma   90.00
#
_symmetry.space_group_name_H-M   'P 1'
#
loop_
_entity.id
_entity.type
_entity.pdbx_description
1 polymer ?
#
loop_
_entity_poly.entity_id
_entity_poly.type
_entity_poly.pdbx_seq_one_letter_code
_entity_poly.pdbx_strand_id
1 'polypeptide(L)'
;MADFDGGRIGTGHPAKCVLDAEAPAVCTFYPRNGNGSFAIDLAGRAYYADKSSAAEITVDYDNGARMVPLGKFTRSRRDPACWLKGAERRICIYWSTDTAPAGEASLKEAMPASQTNETPNVTDW
;
A
#
# COMPACT_ATOMS: atom_id res chain seq x y z
N MET A 1 -22.43 -0.74 -1.89
CA MET A 1 -22.62 -0.02 -0.61
C MET A 1 -22.26 1.44 -0.87
N ALA A 2 -23.05 2.39 -0.36
CA ALA A 2 -22.70 3.80 -0.41
C ALA A 2 -21.70 4.10 0.71
N ASP A 3 -20.82 5.05 0.44
CA ASP A 3 -19.80 5.53 1.35
C ASP A 3 -20.35 6.64 2.28
N PHE A 4 -19.59 7.03 3.31
CA PHE A 4 -20.07 8.01 4.31
C PHE A 4 -20.38 9.39 3.69
N ASP A 5 -19.69 9.75 2.62
CA ASP A 5 -19.84 11.00 1.87
C ASP A 5 -20.70 10.84 0.60
N GLY A 6 -21.40 9.71 0.45
CA GLY A 6 -22.17 9.39 -0.76
C GLY A 6 -21.34 8.88 -1.93
N GLY A 7 -20.02 8.69 -1.74
CA GLY A 7 -19.12 8.03 -2.68
C GLY A 7 -19.39 6.52 -2.86
N ARG A 8 -18.48 5.86 -3.58
CA ARG A 8 -18.50 4.40 -3.79
C ARG A 8 -17.36 3.75 -3.02
N ILE A 9 -17.70 2.77 -2.19
CA ILE A 9 -16.74 1.88 -1.53
C ILE A 9 -16.67 0.53 -2.27
N GLY A 10 -15.46 0.12 -2.64
CA GLY A 10 -15.19 -1.16 -3.27
C GLY A 10 -15.12 -2.32 -2.29
N THR A 11 -14.79 -3.50 -2.79
CA THR A 11 -14.60 -4.71 -1.97
C THR A 11 -13.40 -4.55 -1.03
N GLY A 12 -13.53 -5.05 0.20
CA GLY A 12 -12.46 -5.06 1.19
C GLY A 12 -11.37 -6.08 0.88
N HIS A 13 -10.12 -5.71 1.15
CA HIS A 13 -8.95 -6.55 0.98
C HIS A 13 -8.12 -6.59 2.26
N PRO A 14 -7.61 -7.76 2.69
CA PRO A 14 -6.73 -7.83 3.84
C PRO A 14 -5.42 -7.09 3.57
N ALA A 15 -4.99 -6.30 4.53
CA ALA A 15 -3.75 -5.54 4.47
C ALA A 15 -3.10 -5.47 5.86
N LYS A 16 -1.86 -4.97 5.89
CA LYS A 16 -1.14 -4.62 7.10
C LYS A 16 -1.02 -3.10 7.15
N CYS A 17 -1.62 -2.50 8.16
CA CYS A 17 -1.63 -1.06 8.36
C CYS A 17 -0.68 -0.65 9.48
N VAL A 18 -0.05 0.51 9.33
CA VAL A 18 0.67 1.21 10.40
C VAL A 18 0.06 2.59 10.52
N LEU A 19 -0.49 2.90 11.68
CA LEU A 19 -0.99 4.23 12.01
C LEU A 19 -0.07 4.87 13.04
N ASP A 20 0.42 6.07 12.73
CA ASP A 20 1.33 6.84 13.56
C ASP A 20 2.52 5.98 14.05
N ALA A 21 2.91 6.13 15.32
CA ALA A 21 4.00 5.34 15.92
C ALA A 21 3.55 3.95 16.42
N GLU A 22 2.34 3.49 16.08
CA GLU A 22 1.84 2.19 16.51
C GLU A 22 2.56 1.03 15.81
N ALA A 23 2.49 -0.15 16.44
CA ALA A 23 2.95 -1.39 15.83
C ALA A 23 2.06 -1.73 14.61
N PRO A 24 2.62 -2.35 13.56
CA PRO A 24 1.83 -2.80 12.43
C PRO A 24 0.75 -3.80 12.84
N ALA A 25 -0.46 -3.65 12.29
CA ALA A 25 -1.61 -4.48 12.60
C ALA A 25 -2.39 -4.87 11.34
N VAL A 26 -3.13 -5.99 11.40
CA VAL A 26 -4.01 -6.42 10.31
C VAL A 26 -5.19 -5.47 10.21
N CYS A 27 -5.48 -5.03 8.99
CA CYS A 27 -6.58 -4.13 8.67
C CYS A 27 -7.28 -4.62 7.39
N THR A 28 -8.45 -4.07 7.11
CA THR A 28 -9.12 -4.24 5.82
C THR A 28 -9.03 -2.93 5.04
N PHE A 29 -8.47 -2.98 3.83
CA PHE A 29 -8.40 -1.86 2.90
C PHE A 29 -9.60 -1.89 1.95
N TYR A 30 -10.18 -0.74 1.69
CA TYR A 30 -11.28 -0.58 0.74
C TYR A 30 -10.93 0.50 -0.29
N PRO A 31 -10.80 0.18 -1.59
CA PRO A 31 -10.64 1.21 -2.60
C PRO A 31 -11.92 2.05 -2.68
N ARG A 32 -11.79 3.38 -2.75
CA ARG A 32 -12.92 4.30 -2.85
C ARG A 32 -12.85 5.09 -4.14
N ASN A 33 -14.01 5.39 -4.72
CA ASN A 33 -14.21 6.36 -5.81
C ASN A 33 -13.40 6.14 -7.12
N GLY A 34 -12.60 5.07 -7.22
CA GLY A 34 -11.81 4.71 -8.42
C GLY A 34 -10.66 5.67 -8.77
N ASN A 35 -10.45 6.74 -7.99
CA ASN A 35 -9.43 7.76 -8.24
C ASN A 35 -8.15 7.55 -7.40
N GLY A 36 -8.17 6.59 -6.47
CA GLY A 36 -7.12 6.35 -5.49
C GLY A 36 -7.43 6.87 -4.08
N SER A 37 -8.64 7.38 -3.84
CA SER A 37 -9.22 7.43 -2.49
C SER A 37 -9.35 6.02 -1.92
N PHE A 38 -9.36 5.90 -0.60
CA PHE A 38 -9.50 4.61 0.07
C PHE A 38 -10.05 4.77 1.49
N ALA A 39 -10.56 3.68 2.05
CA ALA A 39 -10.82 3.55 3.47
C ALA A 39 -10.00 2.40 4.04
N ILE A 40 -9.72 2.47 5.33
CA ILE A 40 -9.19 1.34 6.10
C ILE A 40 -10.08 1.11 7.32
N ASP A 41 -10.35 -0.14 7.62
CA ASP A 41 -10.87 -0.57 8.92
C ASP A 41 -9.74 -1.25 9.69
N LEU A 42 -9.37 -0.65 10.82
CA LEU A 42 -8.38 -1.18 11.74
C LEU A 42 -9.00 -1.40 13.12
N ALA A 43 -9.32 -2.65 13.43
CA ALA A 43 -9.92 -3.05 14.70
C ALA A 43 -11.24 -2.31 15.02
N GLY A 44 -12.10 -2.15 14.00
CA GLY A 44 -13.40 -1.45 14.12
C GLY A 44 -13.28 0.07 14.06
N ARG A 45 -12.09 0.60 13.75
CA ARG A 45 -11.82 2.03 13.56
C ARG A 45 -11.70 2.31 12.08
N ALA A 46 -12.65 3.06 11.54
CA ALA A 46 -12.68 3.40 10.12
C ALA A 46 -11.96 4.72 9.87
N TYR A 47 -11.03 4.72 8.91
CA TYR A 47 -10.35 5.92 8.42
C TYR A 47 -10.64 6.05 6.94
N TYR A 48 -10.98 7.27 6.52
CA TYR A 48 -11.37 7.59 5.16
C TYR A 48 -10.35 8.57 4.60
N ALA A 49 -9.75 8.21 3.48
CA ALA A 49 -8.74 9.00 2.80
C ALA A 49 -9.26 9.43 1.42
N ASP A 50 -9.38 10.73 1.22
CA ASP A 50 -9.78 11.31 -0.06
C ASP A 50 -8.62 11.92 -0.80
N LYS A 51 -8.37 11.38 -1.99
CA LYS A 51 -7.26 11.81 -2.82
C LYS A 51 -7.54 13.18 -3.40
N SER A 52 -6.67 14.12 -3.06
CA SER A 52 -6.69 15.49 -3.59
C SER A 52 -5.67 15.69 -4.72
N SER A 53 -4.59 14.91 -4.74
CA SER A 53 -3.63 14.88 -5.86
C SER A 53 -2.89 13.54 -5.93
N ALA A 54 -2.00 13.37 -6.91
CA ALA A 54 -1.19 12.15 -7.01
C ALA A 54 -0.35 11.86 -5.75
N ALA A 55 0.01 12.91 -5.00
CA ALA A 55 0.86 12.84 -3.82
C ALA A 55 0.15 13.26 -2.54
N GLU A 56 -1.16 13.55 -2.55
CA GLU A 56 -1.85 14.08 -1.37
C GLU A 56 -3.23 13.45 -1.15
N ILE A 57 -3.54 13.19 0.12
CA ILE A 57 -4.85 12.75 0.62
C ILE A 57 -5.29 13.65 1.78
N THR A 58 -6.59 13.82 1.96
CA THR A 58 -7.19 14.32 3.20
C THR A 58 -7.77 13.13 3.95
N VAL A 59 -7.54 13.05 5.25
CA VAL A 59 -7.96 11.90 6.07
C VAL A 59 -8.93 12.34 7.15
N ASP A 60 -10.01 11.58 7.29
CA ASP A 60 -10.99 11.66 8.37
C ASP A 60 -11.05 10.33 9.12
N TYR A 61 -11.26 10.39 10.44
CA TYR A 61 -11.46 9.24 11.31
C TYR A 61 -12.90 9.19 11.80
N ASP A 62 -13.57 8.06 11.61
CA ASP A 62 -14.89 7.82 12.19
C ASP A 62 -14.75 7.21 13.59
N ASN A 63 -15.13 7.98 14.60
CA ASN A 63 -15.12 7.54 15.99
C ASN A 63 -16.43 6.91 16.45
N GLY A 64 -17.35 6.62 15.53
CA GLY A 64 -18.69 6.07 15.78
C GLY A 64 -19.76 7.11 16.13
N ALA A 65 -19.36 8.34 16.46
CA ALA A 65 -20.28 9.45 16.73
C ALA A 65 -20.25 10.51 15.62
N ARG A 66 -19.07 10.76 15.04
CA ARG A 66 -18.85 11.70 13.93
C ARG A 66 -17.53 11.45 13.22
N MET A 67 -17.42 12.07 12.03
CA MET A 67 -16.14 12.22 11.35
C MET A 67 -15.24 13.24 12.06
N VAL A 68 -14.00 12.86 12.31
CA VAL A 68 -12.96 13.68 12.93
C VAL A 68 -11.87 13.94 11.91
N PRO A 69 -11.71 15.20 11.43
CA PRO A 69 -10.66 15.53 10.48
C PRO A 69 -9.27 15.31 11.06
N LEU A 70 -8.51 14.40 10.44
CA LEU A 70 -7.09 14.23 10.69
C LEU A 70 -6.24 15.12 9.77
N GLY A 71 -6.83 15.63 8.69
CA GLY A 71 -6.25 16.63 7.79
C GLY A 71 -5.44 16.02 6.65
N LYS A 72 -4.59 16.84 6.05
CA LYS A 72 -3.86 16.48 4.82
C LYS A 72 -2.60 15.68 5.12
N PHE A 73 -2.37 14.63 4.33
CA PHE A 73 -1.15 13.82 4.33
C PHE A 73 -0.52 13.82 2.94
N THR A 74 0.81 13.77 2.90
CA THR A 74 1.60 13.70 1.68
C THR A 74 2.23 12.32 1.54
N ARG A 75 2.22 11.76 0.32
CA ARG A 75 2.84 10.47 0.04
C ARG A 75 4.35 10.54 0.29
N SER A 76 4.87 9.57 1.03
CA SER A 76 6.31 9.49 1.31
C SER A 76 7.07 9.12 0.03
N ARG A 77 8.17 9.83 -0.21
CA ARG A 77 9.11 9.50 -1.32
C ARG A 77 10.00 8.30 -1.00
N ARG A 78 10.19 8.00 0.30
CA ARG A 78 11.04 6.88 0.75
C ARG A 78 10.28 5.57 0.81
N ASP A 79 9.02 5.63 1.19
CA ASP A 79 8.12 4.48 1.26
C ASP A 79 6.77 4.85 0.63
N PRO A 80 6.52 4.49 -0.64
CA PRO A 80 5.27 4.81 -1.32
C PRO A 80 4.01 4.18 -0.71
N ALA A 81 4.14 3.23 0.22
CA ALA A 81 3.02 2.69 0.98
C ALA A 81 2.56 3.65 2.11
N CYS A 82 3.40 4.62 2.47
CA CYS A 82 3.15 5.56 3.56
C CYS A 82 2.69 6.95 3.08
N TRP A 83 1.76 7.50 3.84
CA TRP A 83 1.29 8.88 3.80
C TRP A 83 1.68 9.55 5.12
N LEU A 84 2.26 10.75 5.06
CA LEU A 84 2.86 11.43 6.20
C LEU A 84 2.19 12.78 6.45
N LYS A 85 2.04 13.15 7.72
CA LYS A 85 1.64 14.50 8.15
C LYS A 85 2.56 14.95 9.27
N GLY A 86 3.46 15.88 8.96
CA GLY A 86 4.51 16.29 9.90
C GLY A 86 5.45 15.14 10.26
N ALA A 87 6.08 15.21 11.43
CA ALA A 87 7.01 14.18 11.91
C ALA A 87 6.34 13.02 12.66
N GLU A 88 5.13 13.26 13.18
CA GLU A 88 4.50 12.36 14.17
C GLU A 88 3.45 11.45 13.56
N ARG A 89 2.78 11.91 12.49
CA ARG A 89 1.66 11.18 11.91
C ARG A 89 2.02 10.49 10.62
N ARG A 90 1.62 9.22 10.53
CA ARG A 90 1.80 8.41 9.32
C ARG A 90 0.68 7.41 9.16
N ILE A 91 0.39 7.07 7.91
CA ILE A 91 -0.54 6.00 7.54
C ILE A 91 0.17 5.18 6.48
N CYS A 92 0.59 3.97 6.82
CA CYS A 92 1.21 3.06 5.88
C CYS A 92 0.30 1.86 5.63
N ILE A 93 0.14 1.49 4.36
CA ILE A 93 -0.73 0.38 3.96
C ILE A 93 0.09 -0.56 3.09
N TYR A 94 0.35 -1.75 3.62
CA TYR A 94 1.05 -2.81 2.92
C TYR A 94 0.04 -3.89 2.55
N TRP A 95 -0.09 -4.16 1.26
CA TRP A 95 -0.92 -5.25 0.77
C TRP A 95 -0.40 -6.57 1.36
N SER A 96 -1.29 -7.34 1.97
CA SER A 96 -0.90 -8.65 2.47
C SER A 96 -0.77 -9.57 1.25
N THR A 97 0.45 -9.87 0.83
CA THR A 97 0.71 -10.87 -0.21
C THR A 97 0.41 -12.29 0.28
N ASP A 98 0.03 -12.48 1.55
CA ASP A 98 -0.46 -13.76 2.10
C ASP A 98 -1.84 -14.17 1.56
N THR A 99 -2.42 -13.40 0.65
CA THR A 99 -3.51 -13.88 -0.22
C THR A 99 -2.99 -14.01 -1.65
N ALA A 100 -1.88 -14.74 -1.84
CA ALA A 100 -1.67 -15.41 -3.12
C ALA A 100 -2.86 -16.37 -3.31
N PRO A 101 -3.56 -16.37 -4.46
CA PRO A 101 -4.35 -17.54 -4.81
C PRO A 101 -3.41 -18.75 -4.75
N ALA A 102 -3.82 -19.83 -4.09
CA ALA A 102 -3.12 -21.09 -4.18
C ALA A 102 -2.99 -21.47 -5.66
N GLY A 103 -1.81 -21.26 -6.24
CA GLY A 103 -1.52 -21.55 -7.64
C GLY A 103 -1.04 -20.34 -8.43
N GLU A 104 0.24 -20.00 -8.31
CA GLU A 104 1.20 -20.19 -9.40
C GLU A 104 2.58 -19.78 -8.90
N ALA A 105 3.45 -20.77 -8.73
CA ALA A 105 4.86 -20.55 -8.58
C ALA A 105 5.40 -19.86 -9.84
N SER A 106 5.92 -18.65 -9.71
CA SER A 106 6.83 -18.08 -10.71
C SER A 106 8.22 -18.01 -10.10
N LEU A 107 8.80 -19.20 -9.94
CA LEU A 107 10.24 -19.37 -9.88
C LEU A 107 10.73 -19.23 -11.32
N LYS A 108 11.22 -18.04 -11.71
CA LYS A 108 12.21 -17.96 -12.78
C LYS A 108 13.39 -17.14 -12.29
N GLU A 109 14.36 -17.94 -11.90
CA GLU A 109 15.74 -17.66 -11.59
C GLU A 109 16.37 -16.58 -12.47
N ALA A 110 17.27 -15.86 -11.82
CA ALA A 110 18.17 -14.88 -12.38
C ALA A 110 18.93 -15.45 -13.58
N MET A 111 18.93 -14.67 -14.66
CA MET A 111 19.97 -14.73 -15.68
C MET A 111 21.32 -14.38 -15.05
N PRO A 112 22.40 -15.15 -15.28
CA PRO A 112 23.72 -14.57 -15.35
C PRO A 112 24.03 -14.20 -16.80
N ALA A 113 24.51 -12.97 -16.95
CA ALA A 113 24.98 -12.38 -18.18
C ALA A 113 26.16 -13.16 -18.80
N SER A 114 26.24 -13.05 -20.13
CA SER A 114 27.31 -13.52 -21.01
C SER A 114 28.72 -13.27 -20.48
N GLN A 115 29.59 -14.28 -20.63
CA GLN A 115 31.02 -14.07 -20.82
C GLN A 115 31.44 -14.71 -22.15
N THR A 116 31.60 -13.86 -23.16
CA THR A 116 32.52 -14.08 -24.28
C THR A 116 33.94 -13.97 -23.74
N ASN A 117 34.77 -15.00 -23.90
CA ASN A 117 36.22 -14.89 -24.02
C ASN A 117 36.75 -16.17 -24.71
N GLU A 118 37.14 -16.07 -25.97
CA GLU A 118 38.55 -16.06 -26.42
C GLU A 118 39.15 -17.47 -26.53
N THR A 119 39.34 -17.92 -27.78
CA THR A 119 40.30 -18.97 -28.19
C THR A 119 41.41 -18.22 -28.95
N PRO A 120 42.70 -18.37 -28.61
CA PRO A 120 43.54 -19.50 -29.07
C PRO A 120 44.48 -20.02 -27.94
N ASN A 121 45.12 -21.18 -27.99
CA ASN A 121 46.20 -21.53 -28.90
C ASN A 121 46.78 -22.92 -28.51
N VAL A 122 47.17 -23.74 -29.51
CA VAL A 122 48.32 -24.71 -29.55
C VAL A 122 48.28 -25.90 -28.56
N THR A 123 48.44 -27.16 -28.98
CA THR A 123 49.75 -27.75 -29.32
C THR A 123 49.65 -29.06 -30.13
N ASP A 124 50.51 -29.12 -31.15
CA ASP A 124 51.24 -30.25 -31.76
C ASP A 124 51.37 -31.52 -30.87
N TRP A 125 51.11 -32.71 -31.44
CA TRP A 125 51.85 -34.00 -31.35
C TRP A 125 51.22 -35.01 -32.32
#